data_AF-P97618-F1
#
_entry.id   AF-P97618-F1
#
_cell.length_a   1.000
_cell.length_b   1.000
_cell.length_c   1.000
_cell.angle_alpha   90.00
_cell.angle_beta   90.00
_cell.angle_gamma   90.00
#
_symmetry.space_group_name_H-M   'P 1'
#
loop_
_entity.id
_entity.type
_entity.pdbx_description
1 polymer ?
#
loop_
_entity_poly.entity_id
_entity_poly.type
_entity_poly.pdbx_seq_one_letter_code
_entity_poly.pdbx_strand_id
1 'polypeptide(L)'
;AWQECMDYAVILARQAGEMIREALKNKMDVMIKSSPADLVTVTDQKCFMSSIKEKYPYHSFIGEESVAAGEKTVFTEQPTWIIE
;
A
#
# COMPACT_ATOMS: atom_id res chain seq x y z
N ALA A 1 19.55 -13.36 -1.19
CA ALA A 1 19.68 -11.94 -1.59
C ALA A 1 18.29 -11.32 -1.70
N TRP A 2 17.66 -10.99 -0.56
CA TRP A 2 16.38 -10.24 -0.45
C TRP A 2 16.21 -9.60 0.94
N GLN A 3 17.15 -9.84 1.87
CA GLN A 3 17.08 -9.37 3.24
C GLN A 3 16.92 -7.86 3.32
N GLU A 4 17.62 -7.10 2.47
CA GLU A 4 17.49 -5.64 2.45
C GLU A 4 16.08 -5.17 2.06
N CYS A 5 15.44 -5.85 1.10
CA CYS A 5 14.05 -5.57 0.73
C CYS A 5 13.12 -5.87 1.91
N MET A 6 13.33 -6.97 2.61
CA MET A 6 12.55 -7.35 3.78
C MET A 6 12.74 -6.34 4.94
N ASP A 7 13.98 -5.96 5.23
CA ASP A 7 14.28 -5.00 6.29
C ASP A 7 13.63 -3.64 6.00
N TYR A 8 13.66 -3.21 4.74
CA TYR A 8 12.96 -2.00 4.30
C TYR A 8 11.44 -2.14 4.39
N ALA A 9 10.88 -3.29 3.99
CA ALA A 9 9.45 -3.58 4.12
C ALA A 9 8.99 -3.48 5.57
N VAL A 10 9.78 -3.99 6.52
CA VAL A 10 9.48 -3.92 7.96
C VAL A 10 9.47 -2.47 8.46
N ILE A 11 10.37 -1.61 7.96
CA ILE A 11 10.37 -0.18 8.31
C ILE A 11 9.09 0.48 7.80
N LEU A 12 8.75 0.28 6.53
CA LEU A 12 7.55 0.86 5.92
C LEU A 12 6.27 0.37 6.61
N ALA A 13 6.18 -0.92 6.91
CA ALA A 13 5.02 -1.50 7.61
C ALA A 13 4.83 -0.91 9.02
N ARG A 14 5.92 -0.61 9.74
CA ARG A 14 5.84 0.08 11.04
C ARG A 14 5.34 1.51 10.89
N GLN A 15 5.83 2.25 9.90
CA GLN A 15 5.39 3.62 9.60
C GLN A 15 3.90 3.64 9.19
N ALA A 16 3.46 2.68 8.39
CA ALA A 16 2.05 2.46 8.06
C ALA A 16 1.22 2.27 9.33
N GLY A 17 1.67 1.38 10.23
CA GLY A 17 1.00 1.10 11.50
C GLY A 17 0.90 2.32 12.42
N GLU A 18 1.92 3.19 12.45
CA GLU A 18 1.86 4.46 13.18
C GLU A 18 0.84 5.41 12.58
N MET A 19 0.79 5.55 11.24
CA MET A 19 -0.20 6.37 10.55
C MET A 19 -1.63 5.88 10.82
N ILE A 20 -1.86 4.57 10.76
CA ILE A 20 -3.15 3.95 11.06
C ILE A 20 -3.55 4.23 12.51
N ARG A 21 -2.63 4.07 13.47
CA ARG A 21 -2.88 4.36 14.89
C ARG A 21 -3.27 5.81 15.13
N GLU A 22 -2.63 6.76 14.46
CA GLU A 22 -3.00 8.18 14.57
C GLU A 22 -4.34 8.49 13.88
N ALA A 23 -4.63 7.86 12.74
CA ALA A 23 -5.91 8.02 12.07
C ALA A 23 -7.08 7.52 12.94
N LEU A 24 -6.91 6.38 13.62
CA LEU A 24 -7.91 5.79 14.51
C LEU A 24 -8.27 6.66 15.72
N LYS A 25 -7.39 7.58 16.13
CA LYS A 25 -7.66 8.54 17.22
C LYS A 25 -8.52 9.71 16.77
N ASN A 26 -8.66 9.91 15.47
CA ASN A 26 -9.37 11.03 14.86
C ASN A 26 -10.67 10.56 14.20
N LYS A 27 -11.53 11.50 13.81
CA LYS A 27 -12.68 11.17 12.97
C LYS A 27 -12.16 10.69 11.61
N MET A 28 -12.50 9.46 11.24
CA MET A 28 -12.15 8.89 9.94
C MET A 28 -13.20 9.26 8.90
N ASP A 29 -12.75 9.62 7.71
CA ASP A 29 -13.61 9.73 6.54
C ASP A 29 -13.68 8.35 5.88
N VAL A 30 -14.88 7.76 5.90
CA VAL A 30 -15.13 6.39 5.44
C VAL A 30 -15.92 6.49 4.14
N MET A 31 -15.34 5.95 3.09
CA MET A 31 -15.92 5.86 1.75
C MET A 31 -16.35 4.42 1.47
N ILE A 32 -17.29 4.26 0.54
CA ILE A 32 -17.78 2.95 0.09
C ILE A 32 -17.22 2.68 -1.31
N LYS A 33 -16.67 1.49 -1.51
CA LYS A 33 -16.17 1.00 -2.81
C LYS A 33 -17.29 0.27 -3.56
N SER A 34 -17.19 -1.04 -3.75
CA SER A 34 -18.10 -1.80 -4.62
C SER A 34 -19.42 -2.20 -3.96
N SER A 35 -19.49 -2.21 -2.63
CA SER A 35 -20.67 -2.60 -1.86
C SER A 35 -20.69 -1.90 -0.50
N PRO A 36 -21.84 -1.80 0.20
CA PRO A 36 -21.90 -1.15 1.53
C PRO A 36 -21.00 -1.74 2.62
N ALA A 37 -20.50 -2.96 2.43
CA ALA A 37 -19.55 -3.61 3.33
C ALA A 37 -18.08 -3.45 2.89
N ASP A 38 -17.86 -2.95 1.67
CA ASP A 38 -16.55 -2.69 1.07
C ASP A 38 -16.19 -1.22 1.32
N LEU A 39 -15.40 -0.99 2.38
CA LEU A 39 -15.11 0.33 2.93
C LEU A 39 -13.64 0.70 2.67
N VAL A 40 -13.38 1.98 2.53
CA VAL A 40 -12.02 2.53 2.39
C VAL A 40 -11.91 3.87 3.10
N THR A 41 -10.74 4.17 3.65
CA THR A 41 -10.42 5.47 4.23
C THR A 41 -9.29 6.16 3.48
N VAL A 42 -9.09 7.45 3.76
CA VAL A 42 -7.93 8.21 3.25
C VAL A 42 -6.60 7.58 3.70
N THR A 43 -6.58 6.82 4.79
CA THR A 43 -5.38 6.15 5.27
C THR A 43 -4.99 4.97 4.38
N ASP A 44 -5.97 4.20 3.91
CA ASP A 44 -5.75 3.06 3.00
C ASP A 44 -5.22 3.52 1.64
N GLN A 45 -5.68 4.69 1.18
CA GLN A 45 -5.21 5.31 -0.08
C GLN A 45 -3.79 5.90 0.00
N LYS A 46 -3.21 6.03 1.20
CA LYS A 46 -1.84 6.53 1.37
C LYS A 46 -0.85 5.40 1.16
N CYS A 47 -0.49 5.20 -0.10
CA CYS A 47 0.40 4.10 -0.47
C CYS A 47 1.90 4.46 -0.34
N PHE A 48 2.68 3.57 0.26
CA PHE A 48 4.16 3.62 0.31
C PHE A 48 4.83 3.26 -1.03
N MET A 49 4.04 3.06 -2.09
CA MET A 49 4.50 2.83 -3.46
C MET A 49 5.57 3.84 -3.90
N SER A 50 5.40 5.13 -3.59
CA SER A 50 6.37 6.17 -3.94
C SER A 50 7.72 5.92 -3.26
N SER A 51 7.72 5.63 -1.96
CA SER A 51 8.93 5.32 -1.18
C SER A 51 9.64 4.05 -1.63
N ILE A 52 8.89 3.04 -2.05
CA ILE A 52 9.47 1.80 -2.57
C ILE A 52 10.00 2.03 -3.99
N LYS A 53 9.29 2.76 -4.84
CA LYS A 53 9.70 3.06 -6.23
C LYS A 53 10.93 3.97 -6.27
N GLU A 54 11.08 4.87 -5.31
CA GLU A 54 12.29 5.68 -5.15
C GLU A 54 13.51 4.80 -4.84
N LYS A 55 13.37 3.81 -3.95
CA LYS A 55 14.46 2.91 -3.56
C LYS A 55 14.71 1.78 -4.58
N TYR A 56 13.66 1.27 -5.20
CA TYR A 56 13.66 0.13 -6.12
C TYR A 56 12.94 0.49 -7.43
N PRO A 57 13.54 1.36 -8.27
CA PRO A 57 12.88 1.92 -9.46
C PRO A 57 12.52 0.90 -10.54
N TYR A 58 13.12 -0.29 -10.48
CA TYR A 58 12.88 -1.39 -11.42
C TYR A 58 11.95 -2.49 -10.87
N HIS A 59 11.44 -2.34 -9.65
CA HIS A 59 10.47 -3.29 -9.09
C HIS A 59 9.05 -2.93 -9.57
N SER A 60 8.21 -3.96 -9.71
CA SER A 60 6.79 -3.83 -10.06
C SER A 60 5.92 -3.76 -8.79
N PHE A 61 4.67 -3.35 -8.94
CA PHE A 61 3.73 -3.13 -7.84
C PHE A 61 2.33 -3.64 -8.17
N ILE A 62 1.67 -4.18 -7.17
CA ILE A 62 0.24 -4.51 -7.18
C ILE A 62 -0.30 -4.05 -5.83
N GLY A 63 -1.16 -3.04 -5.81
CA GLY A 63 -1.77 -2.50 -4.59
C GLY A 63 -3.29 -2.53 -4.68
N GLU A 64 -4.00 -2.92 -3.61
CA GLU A 64 -5.48 -2.97 -3.60
C GLU A 64 -6.09 -1.65 -4.08
N GLU A 65 -5.70 -0.55 -3.44
CA GLU A 65 -6.24 0.78 -3.74
C GLU A 65 -5.78 1.34 -5.09
N SER A 66 -4.61 0.92 -5.59
CA SER A 66 -4.17 1.24 -6.94
C SER A 66 -4.98 0.51 -8.01
N VAL A 67 -5.32 -0.76 -7.76
CA VAL A 67 -6.21 -1.53 -8.63
C VAL A 67 -7.62 -0.94 -8.62
N ALA A 68 -8.11 -0.51 -7.45
CA ALA A 68 -9.38 0.22 -7.34
C ALA A 68 -9.36 1.55 -8.11
N ALA A 69 -8.20 2.22 -8.19
CA ALA A 69 -7.98 3.42 -9.01
C ALA A 69 -7.79 3.13 -10.51
N GLY A 70 -7.82 1.86 -10.94
CA GLY A 70 -7.74 1.45 -12.34
C GLY A 70 -6.36 1.04 -12.83
N GLU A 71 -5.36 0.89 -11.94
CA GLU A 71 -4.09 0.29 -12.32
C GLU A 71 -4.26 -1.20 -12.67
N LYS A 72 -3.43 -1.68 -13.60
CA LYS A 72 -3.51 -3.07 -14.06
C LYS A 72 -2.77 -4.00 -13.11
N THR A 73 -3.41 -5.11 -12.76
CA THR A 73 -2.77 -6.23 -12.07
C THR A 73 -1.95 -7.07 -13.05
N VAL A 74 -0.69 -6.69 -13.29
CA VAL A 74 0.23 -7.44 -14.16
C VAL A 74 1.29 -8.11 -13.30
N PHE A 75 1.21 -9.44 -13.18
CA PHE A 75 2.20 -10.25 -12.49
C PHE A 75 3.22 -10.81 -13.49
N THR A 76 4.50 -10.57 -13.25
CA THR A 76 5.61 -10.95 -14.14
C THR A 76 6.77 -11.53 -13.34
N GLU A 77 7.85 -11.91 -14.02
CA GLU A 77 9.10 -12.36 -13.38
C GLU A 77 9.89 -11.22 -12.70
N GLN A 78 9.46 -9.96 -12.84
CA GLN A 78 10.10 -8.85 -12.12
C GLN A 78 9.79 -8.94 -10.61
N PRO A 79 10.73 -8.54 -9.73
CA PRO A 79 10.44 -8.40 -8.30
C PRO A 79 9.23 -7.49 -8.11
N THR A 80 8.18 -8.02 -7.47
CA THR A 80 6.89 -7.35 -7.36
C THR A 80 6.50 -7.19 -5.90
N TRP A 81 6.16 -5.97 -5.50
CA TRP A 81 5.61 -5.66 -4.18
C TRP A 81 4.09 -5.77 -4.26
N ILE A 82 3.52 -6.69 -3.50
CA ILE A 82 2.07 -6.84 -3.36
C ILE A 82 1.69 -6.21 -2.03
N ILE A 83 0.81 -5.21 -2.07
CA ILE A 83 0.48 -4.35 -0.93
C ILE A 83 -1.04 -4.34 -0.76
N GLU A 84 -1.48 -4.56 0.47
CA GLU A 84 -2.85 -4.32 0.91
C GLU A 84 -2.88 -2.98 1.65
#